data_AF-A0A965HFL6-F1
#
_entry.id   AF-A0A965HFL6-F1
#
_cell.length_a   1.000
_cell.length_b   1.000
_cell.length_c   1.000
_cell.angle_alpha   90.00
_cell.angle_beta   90.00
_cell.angle_gamma   90.00
#
_symmetry.space_group_name_H-M   'P 1'
#
loop_
_entity.id
_entity.type
_entity.pdbx_description
1 polymer ?
#
loop_
_entity_poly.entity_id
_entity_poly.type
_entity_poly.pdbx_seq_one_letter_code
_entity_poly.pdbx_strand_id
1 'polypeptide(L)'
;MELMQAKRDGSGTVLTFMGRLDTVASQELKAPIRAELDRQPTNLTCNFRDVTYIGSAVLRLIFEAARELQRRNASFHVTECNPDIRRVFALTGMDHLVDGSPTPPITHEIKDGALRIFIQGRMDAVRVGEIRDSVRRLVAAHRGPIRFDITAVPYGASAFVHLCIDASKTAKASGSNFGLERVAPEVAQVFRLAGLQSLLLSAT
;
A
#
# COMPACT_ATOMS: atom_id res chain seq x y z
N MET A 1 -5.61 -31.75 -4.47
CA MET A 1 -6.36 -30.95 -5.47
C MET A 1 -5.46 -29.81 -5.89
N GLU A 2 -5.44 -29.46 -7.17
CA GLU A 2 -4.67 -28.29 -7.61
C GLU A 2 -5.33 -27.01 -7.07
N LEU A 3 -4.59 -26.21 -6.30
CA LEU A 3 -5.09 -24.99 -5.65
C LEU A 3 -4.76 -23.71 -6.43
N MET A 4 -3.88 -23.82 -7.44
CA MET A 4 -3.40 -22.69 -8.23
C MET A 4 -3.05 -23.15 -9.64
N GLN A 5 -3.46 -22.38 -10.63
CA GLN A 5 -3.03 -22.49 -12.02
C GLN A 5 -2.38 -21.19 -12.47
N ALA A 6 -1.29 -21.30 -13.24
CA ALA A 6 -0.59 -20.15 -13.80
C ALA A 6 -0.81 -20.06 -15.31
N LYS A 7 -1.30 -18.92 -15.79
CA LYS A 7 -1.35 -18.56 -17.22
C LYS A 7 -0.37 -17.41 -17.45
N ARG A 8 0.47 -17.56 -18.46
CA ARG A 8 1.51 -16.57 -18.82
C ARG A 8 1.17 -15.94 -20.16
N ASP A 9 1.34 -14.63 -20.26
CA ASP A 9 1.14 -13.87 -21.48
C ASP A 9 2.21 -12.78 -21.60
N GLY A 10 3.20 -13.02 -22.47
CA GLY A 10 4.39 -12.16 -22.58
C GLY A 10 5.11 -12.03 -21.23
N SER A 11 5.21 -10.80 -20.74
CA SER A 11 5.80 -10.46 -19.43
C SER A 11 4.79 -10.44 -18.27
N GLY A 12 3.52 -10.75 -18.54
CA GLY A 12 2.45 -10.85 -17.56
C GLY A 12 2.19 -12.28 -17.11
N THR A 13 1.79 -12.43 -15.85
CA THR A 13 1.35 -13.71 -15.27
C THR A 13 0.01 -13.54 -14.57
N VAL A 14 -0.91 -14.47 -14.81
CA VAL A 14 -2.18 -14.62 -14.08
C VAL A 14 -2.11 -15.90 -13.26
N LEU A 15 -2.27 -15.78 -11.94
CA LEU A 15 -2.41 -16.89 -11.01
C LEU A 15 -3.89 -17.03 -10.64
N THR A 16 -4.53 -18.09 -11.08
CA THR A 16 -5.90 -18.43 -10.72
C THR A 16 -5.87 -19.36 -9.52
N PHE A 17 -6.43 -18.91 -8.40
CA PHE A 17 -6.55 -19.71 -7.18
C PHE A 17 -7.93 -20.33 -7.07
N MET A 18 -8.02 -21.51 -6.46
CA MET A 18 -9.27 -22.26 -6.35
C MET A 18 -9.40 -22.93 -4.98
N GLY A 19 -10.64 -23.06 -4.52
CA GLY A 19 -10.98 -23.78 -3.30
C GLY A 19 -10.65 -23.01 -2.03
N ARG A 20 -10.30 -23.76 -0.97
CA ARG A 20 -10.06 -23.22 0.37
C ARG A 20 -8.57 -22.97 0.59
N LEU A 21 -8.20 -21.70 0.78
CA LEU A 21 -6.83 -21.25 0.91
C LEU A 21 -6.47 -21.00 2.39
N ASP A 22 -6.31 -22.07 3.16
CA ASP A 22 -5.98 -22.03 4.59
C ASP A 22 -4.47 -22.17 4.87
N THR A 23 -4.12 -22.47 6.13
CA THR A 23 -2.73 -22.72 6.54
C THR A 23 -2.09 -23.92 5.83
N VAL A 24 -2.85 -24.98 5.54
CA VAL A 24 -2.34 -26.16 4.82
C VAL A 24 -2.08 -25.77 3.36
N ALA A 25 -3.04 -25.12 2.72
CA ALA A 25 -2.89 -24.59 1.35
C ALA A 25 -1.66 -23.67 1.23
N SER A 26 -1.35 -22.86 2.26
CA SER A 26 -0.17 -21.99 2.23
C SER A 26 1.15 -22.75 2.06
N GLN A 27 1.26 -23.97 2.59
CA GLN A 27 2.47 -24.80 2.43
C GLN A 27 2.60 -25.28 0.98
N GLU A 28 1.49 -25.64 0.36
CA GLU A 28 1.43 -26.10 -1.04
C GLU A 28 1.65 -24.95 -2.04
N LEU A 29 1.17 -23.74 -1.72
CA LEU A 29 1.21 -22.58 -2.62
C LEU A 29 2.53 -21.82 -2.58
N LYS A 30 3.32 -21.94 -1.51
CA LYS A 30 4.54 -21.15 -1.32
C LYS A 30 5.56 -21.34 -2.45
N ALA A 31 5.91 -22.59 -2.76
CA ALA A 31 6.91 -22.88 -3.80
C ALA A 31 6.41 -22.53 -5.22
N PRO A 32 5.16 -22.86 -5.63
CA PRO A 32 4.61 -22.44 -6.92
C PRO A 32 4.54 -20.92 -7.09
N ILE A 33 4.06 -20.17 -6.10
CA ILE A 33 4.03 -18.69 -6.16
C ILE A 33 5.46 -18.16 -6.33
N ARG A 34 6.42 -18.68 -5.56
CA ARG A 34 7.82 -18.25 -5.66
C ARG A 34 8.40 -18.52 -7.04
N ALA A 35 8.14 -19.69 -7.61
CA ALA A 35 8.59 -20.04 -8.95
C ALA A 35 8.10 -19.04 -10.01
N GLU A 36 6.87 -18.56 -9.92
CA GLU A 36 6.35 -17.53 -10.84
C GLU A 36 6.96 -16.14 -10.57
N LEU A 37 7.24 -15.79 -9.31
CA LEU A 37 7.92 -14.54 -8.96
C LEU A 37 9.37 -14.47 -9.45
N ASP A 38 10.08 -15.60 -9.42
CA ASP A 38 11.48 -15.74 -9.88
C ASP A 38 11.61 -15.55 -11.40
N ARG A 39 10.52 -15.71 -12.16
CA ARG A 39 10.46 -15.38 -13.59
C ARG A 39 10.42 -13.87 -13.86
N GLN A 40 10.30 -13.05 -12.82
CA GLN A 40 10.28 -11.59 -12.87
C GLN A 40 9.18 -11.01 -13.79
N PRO A 41 7.90 -11.37 -13.58
CA PRO A 41 6.82 -10.77 -14.36
C PRO A 41 6.75 -9.26 -14.12
N THR A 42 6.47 -8.49 -15.18
CA THR A 42 6.24 -7.05 -15.09
C THR A 42 4.82 -6.72 -14.60
N ASN A 43 3.92 -7.70 -14.67
CA ASN A 43 2.57 -7.62 -14.10
C ASN A 43 2.15 -9.00 -13.56
N LEU A 44 1.64 -9.05 -12.33
CA LEU A 44 1.10 -10.26 -11.71
C LEU A 44 -0.36 -10.01 -11.29
N THR A 45 -1.28 -10.80 -11.84
CA THR A 45 -2.69 -10.79 -11.43
C THR A 45 -3.03 -12.04 -10.65
N CYS A 46 -3.57 -11.90 -9.45
CA CYS A 46 -4.12 -12.99 -8.65
C CYS A 46 -5.65 -12.99 -8.79
N ASN A 47 -6.19 -14.03 -9.42
CA ASN A 47 -7.62 -14.22 -9.62
C ASN A 47 -8.18 -15.13 -8.51
N PHE A 48 -9.19 -14.64 -7.78
CA PHE A 48 -9.83 -15.31 -6.64
C PHE A 48 -11.28 -15.74 -6.90
N ARG A 49 -11.70 -15.85 -8.18
CA ARG A 49 -13.07 -16.21 -8.57
C ARG A 49 -13.58 -17.46 -7.87
N ASP A 50 -12.76 -18.50 -7.86
CA ASP A 50 -13.13 -19.84 -7.40
C ASP A 50 -12.64 -20.10 -5.95
N VAL A 51 -12.26 -19.05 -5.22
CA VAL A 51 -11.79 -19.15 -3.84
C VAL A 51 -12.93 -19.00 -2.86
N THR A 52 -13.12 -20.00 -2.00
CA THR A 52 -14.23 -20.04 -1.04
C THR A 52 -13.84 -19.53 0.35
N TYR A 53 -12.55 -19.50 0.65
CA TYR A 53 -12.02 -19.00 1.91
C TYR A 53 -10.53 -18.68 1.78
N ILE A 54 -10.05 -17.64 2.48
CA ILE A 54 -8.63 -17.30 2.55
C ILE A 54 -8.20 -17.00 3.99
N GLY A 55 -7.13 -17.67 4.43
CA GLY A 55 -6.53 -17.49 5.74
C GLY A 55 -5.33 -16.54 5.75
N SER A 56 -4.91 -16.13 6.95
CA SER A 56 -3.79 -15.19 7.16
C SER A 56 -2.46 -15.67 6.55
N ALA A 57 -2.20 -16.98 6.55
CA ALA A 57 -0.99 -17.55 5.98
C ALA A 57 -0.91 -17.33 4.45
N VAL A 58 -2.02 -17.50 3.73
CA VAL A 58 -2.07 -17.24 2.29
C VAL A 58 -2.08 -15.74 2.00
N LEU A 59 -2.85 -14.94 2.75
CA LEU A 59 -2.81 -13.48 2.63
C LEU A 59 -1.39 -12.92 2.75
N ARG A 60 -0.59 -13.49 3.66
CA ARG A 60 0.82 -13.13 3.80
C ARG A 60 1.63 -13.43 2.53
N LEU A 61 1.45 -14.61 1.92
CA LEU A 61 2.13 -14.94 0.65
C LEU A 61 1.74 -13.95 -0.46
N ILE A 62 0.45 -13.61 -0.55
CA ILE A 62 -0.07 -12.63 -1.52
C ILE A 62 0.52 -11.24 -1.28
N PHE A 63 0.59 -10.79 -0.01
CA PHE A 63 1.20 -9.51 0.33
C PHE A 63 2.72 -9.47 0.07
N GLU A 64 3.43 -10.56 0.36
CA GLU A 64 4.86 -10.69 0.08
C GLU A 64 5.14 -10.61 -1.43
N ALA A 65 4.30 -11.26 -2.26
CA ALA A 65 4.33 -11.14 -3.71
C ALA A 65 4.10 -9.68 -4.15
N ALA A 66 3.02 -9.03 -3.68
CA ALA A 66 2.72 -7.64 -4.00
C ALA A 66 3.90 -6.69 -3.69
N ARG A 67 4.52 -6.88 -2.51
CA ARG A 67 5.69 -6.09 -2.09
C ARG A 67 6.92 -6.34 -2.95
N GLU A 68 7.15 -7.56 -3.40
CA GLU A 68 8.25 -7.90 -4.30
C GLU A 68 8.06 -7.29 -5.70
N LEU A 69 6.83 -7.31 -6.23
CA LEU A 69 6.49 -6.63 -7.49
C LEU A 69 6.68 -5.11 -7.36
N GLN A 70 6.15 -4.51 -6.29
CA GLN A 70 6.30 -3.08 -6.02
C GLN A 70 7.78 -2.67 -5.95
N ARG A 71 8.65 -3.44 -5.27
CA ARG A 71 10.09 -3.15 -5.19
C ARG A 71 10.79 -3.14 -6.56
N ARG A 72 10.24 -3.88 -7.53
CA ARG A 72 10.74 -3.98 -8.91
C ARG A 72 10.05 -3.00 -9.86
N ASN A 73 9.21 -2.09 -9.35
CA ASN A 73 8.35 -1.21 -10.15
C ASN A 73 7.45 -2.00 -11.14
N ALA A 74 7.03 -3.20 -10.74
CA ALA A 74 6.13 -4.06 -11.49
C ALA A 74 4.72 -4.02 -10.87
N SER A 75 3.70 -4.31 -11.70
CA SER A 75 2.29 -4.20 -11.29
C SER A 75 1.81 -5.46 -10.59
N PHE A 76 0.89 -5.27 -9.63
CA PHE A 76 0.25 -6.36 -8.89
C PHE A 76 -1.24 -6.05 -8.72
N HIS A 77 -2.10 -7.02 -9.03
CA HIS A 77 -3.55 -6.87 -8.97
C HIS A 77 -4.23 -8.09 -8.34
N VAL A 78 -5.27 -7.84 -7.55
CA VAL A 78 -6.18 -8.87 -7.05
C VAL A 78 -7.53 -8.69 -7.75
N THR A 79 -8.00 -9.74 -8.41
CA THR A 79 -9.21 -9.70 -9.25
C THR A 79 -10.22 -10.75 -8.84
N GLU A 80 -11.47 -10.53 -9.25
CA GLU A 80 -12.55 -11.53 -9.18
C GLU A 80 -12.84 -12.04 -7.75
N CYS A 81 -12.61 -11.22 -6.72
CA CYS A 81 -12.98 -11.57 -5.35
C CYS A 81 -14.49 -11.58 -5.19
N ASN A 82 -15.06 -12.70 -4.72
CA ASN A 82 -16.40 -12.71 -4.17
C ASN A 82 -16.52 -11.80 -2.91
N PRO A 83 -17.73 -11.45 -2.45
CA PRO A 83 -17.92 -10.52 -1.34
C PRO A 83 -17.21 -10.91 -0.04
N ASP A 84 -17.16 -12.21 0.29
CA ASP A 84 -16.51 -12.69 1.52
C ASP A 84 -15.00 -12.53 1.45
N ILE A 85 -14.37 -12.93 0.34
CA ILE A 85 -12.94 -12.74 0.11
C ILE A 85 -12.60 -11.24 0.10
N ARG A 86 -13.41 -10.43 -0.57
CA ARG A 86 -13.23 -8.97 -0.59
C ARG A 86 -13.33 -8.36 0.82
N ARG A 87 -14.25 -8.88 1.65
CA ARG A 87 -14.40 -8.47 3.05
C ARG A 87 -13.16 -8.80 3.87
N VAL A 88 -12.55 -9.96 3.65
CA VAL A 88 -11.30 -10.35 4.31
C VAL A 88 -10.16 -9.38 3.96
N PHE A 89 -9.97 -9.04 2.67
CA PHE A 89 -8.98 -8.03 2.26
C PHE A 89 -9.23 -6.67 2.94
N ALA A 90 -10.49 -6.24 3.07
CA ALA A 90 -10.83 -5.00 3.77
C ALA A 90 -10.55 -5.06 5.28
N LEU A 91 -10.84 -6.19 5.93
CA LEU A 91 -10.55 -6.38 7.36
C LEU A 91 -9.05 -6.40 7.65
N THR A 92 -8.25 -6.94 6.75
CA THR A 92 -6.78 -6.94 6.88
C THR A 92 -6.13 -5.68 6.32
N GLY A 93 -6.91 -4.82 5.66
CA GLY A 93 -6.44 -3.55 5.16
C GLY A 93 -5.63 -3.62 3.86
N MET A 94 -5.84 -4.69 3.12
CA MET A 94 -5.26 -4.98 1.80
C MET A 94 -6.28 -4.76 0.67
N ASP A 95 -7.41 -4.10 0.97
CA ASP A 95 -8.47 -3.75 0.02
C ASP A 95 -7.97 -2.95 -1.17
N HIS A 96 -6.91 -2.18 -0.99
CA HIS A 96 -6.28 -1.41 -2.05
C HIS A 96 -5.65 -2.24 -3.16
N LEU A 97 -5.28 -3.48 -2.87
CA LEU A 97 -4.74 -4.41 -3.86
C LEU A 97 -5.85 -4.98 -4.76
N VAL A 98 -7.12 -4.86 -4.33
CA VAL A 98 -8.27 -5.41 -5.03
C VAL A 98 -8.80 -4.42 -6.06
N ASP A 99 -8.94 -4.91 -7.29
CA ASP A 99 -9.46 -4.13 -8.41
C ASP A 99 -10.85 -3.57 -8.11
N GLY A 100 -11.07 -2.31 -8.51
CA GLY A 100 -12.28 -1.56 -8.19
C GLY A 100 -12.32 -1.06 -6.74
N SER A 101 -11.17 -0.83 -6.10
CA SER A 101 -11.14 -0.09 -4.83
C SER A 101 -11.53 1.38 -5.07
N PRO A 102 -12.47 1.95 -4.28
CA PRO A 102 -13.19 3.16 -4.67
C PRO A 102 -12.42 4.48 -4.48
N THR A 103 -11.19 4.47 -3.97
CA THR A 103 -10.55 5.70 -3.48
C THR A 103 -9.13 5.88 -4.01
N PRO A 104 -8.84 7.00 -4.71
CA PRO A 104 -7.46 7.35 -5.05
C PRO A 104 -6.67 7.56 -3.75
N PRO A 105 -5.45 7.01 -3.66
CA PRO A 105 -4.73 6.93 -2.39
C PRO A 105 -4.25 8.30 -1.88
N ILE A 106 -4.19 9.31 -2.76
CA ILE A 106 -3.91 10.70 -2.42
C ILE A 106 -4.76 11.66 -3.26
N THR A 107 -5.14 12.78 -2.66
CA THR A 107 -5.58 14.01 -3.35
C THR A 107 -4.78 15.19 -2.81
N HIS A 108 -4.84 16.36 -3.46
CA HIS A 108 -4.16 17.55 -2.96
C HIS A 108 -4.90 18.83 -3.31
N GLU A 109 -4.66 19.87 -2.52
CA GLU A 109 -5.10 21.23 -2.78
C GLU A 109 -3.98 22.22 -2.42
N ILE A 110 -4.06 23.44 -2.96
CA ILE A 110 -3.26 24.57 -2.49
C ILE A 110 -4.22 25.59 -1.89
N LYS A 111 -4.08 25.86 -0.59
CA LYS A 111 -4.91 26.81 0.14
C LYS A 111 -4.04 27.62 1.09
N ASP A 112 -4.27 28.93 1.14
CA ASP A 112 -3.51 29.87 2.00
C ASP A 112 -1.98 29.76 1.79
N GLY A 113 -1.55 29.50 0.56
CA GLY A 113 -0.15 29.30 0.20
C GLY A 113 0.45 27.94 0.62
N ALA A 114 -0.30 27.11 1.35
CA ALA A 114 0.11 25.77 1.75
C ALA A 114 -0.37 24.72 0.74
N LEU A 115 0.52 23.80 0.37
CA LEU A 115 0.15 22.55 -0.31
C LEU A 115 -0.32 21.57 0.75
N ARG A 116 -1.59 21.19 0.71
CA ARG A 116 -2.16 20.14 1.55
C ARG A 116 -2.36 18.89 0.72
N ILE A 117 -1.71 17.79 1.11
CA ILE A 117 -1.87 16.47 0.51
C ILE A 117 -2.72 15.63 1.45
N PHE A 118 -3.89 15.20 0.99
CA PHE A 118 -4.77 14.30 1.73
C PHE A 118 -4.37 12.88 1.42
N ILE A 119 -3.96 12.14 2.46
CA ILE A 119 -3.54 10.76 2.36
C ILE A 119 -4.63 9.90 3.01
N GLN A 120 -5.02 8.82 2.34
CA GLN A 120 -6.18 8.03 2.77
C GLN A 120 -5.91 6.53 2.74
N GLY A 121 -6.51 5.82 3.69
CA GLY A 121 -6.35 4.38 3.85
C GLY A 121 -5.04 4.02 4.54
N ARG A 122 -4.75 2.71 4.55
CA ARG A 122 -3.57 2.19 5.24
C ARG A 122 -2.30 2.47 4.46
N MET A 123 -1.29 2.97 5.16
CA MET A 123 0.01 3.33 4.59
C MET A 123 1.06 2.26 4.92
N ASP A 124 0.95 1.10 4.28
CA ASP A 124 1.97 0.06 4.30
C ASP A 124 3.03 0.26 3.20
N ALA A 125 3.98 -0.68 3.10
CA ALA A 125 5.09 -0.58 2.14
C ALA A 125 4.63 -0.57 0.67
N VAL A 126 3.57 -1.31 0.35
CA VAL A 126 3.03 -1.38 -1.02
C VAL A 126 2.34 -0.07 -1.34
N ARG A 127 1.41 0.37 -0.47
CA ARG A 127 0.69 1.64 -0.65
C ARG A 127 1.61 2.84 -0.78
N VAL A 128 2.60 2.93 0.09
CA VAL A 128 3.58 4.01 0.05
C VAL A 128 4.37 3.97 -1.24
N GLY A 129 4.71 2.78 -1.75
CA GLY A 129 5.35 2.59 -3.04
C GLY A 129 4.55 3.19 -4.19
N GLU A 130 3.24 2.96 -4.23
CA GLU A 130 2.33 3.46 -5.26
C GLU A 130 2.26 5.00 -5.30
N ILE A 131 2.29 5.65 -4.13
CA ILE A 131 2.09 7.11 -4.04
C ILE A 131 3.39 7.91 -4.03
N ARG A 132 4.54 7.26 -3.77
CA ARG A 132 5.82 7.93 -3.47
C ARG A 132 6.21 8.97 -4.51
N ASP A 133 6.19 8.60 -5.77
CA ASP A 133 6.66 9.48 -6.84
C ASP A 133 5.72 10.66 -7.09
N SER A 134 4.41 10.44 -6.94
CA SER A 134 3.42 11.51 -7.02
C SER A 134 3.59 12.50 -5.86
N VAL A 135 3.73 12.00 -4.62
CA VAL A 135 4.00 12.84 -3.44
C VAL A 135 5.31 13.61 -3.62
N ARG A 136 6.39 12.95 -4.02
CA ARG A 136 7.70 13.57 -4.23
C ARG A 136 7.63 14.70 -5.26
N ARG A 137 6.92 14.49 -6.39
CA ARG A 137 6.74 15.52 -7.42
C ARG A 137 5.99 16.74 -6.89
N LEU A 138 4.87 16.53 -6.21
CA LEU A 138 4.08 17.61 -5.62
C LEU A 138 4.91 18.43 -4.61
N VAL A 139 5.61 17.74 -3.71
CA VAL A 139 6.45 18.36 -2.68
C VAL A 139 7.62 19.14 -3.30
N ALA A 140 8.29 18.59 -4.32
CA ALA A 140 9.42 19.25 -4.97
C ALA A 140 9.01 20.44 -5.85
N ALA A 141 7.78 20.45 -6.37
CA ALA A 141 7.26 21.54 -7.20
C ALA A 141 6.78 22.74 -6.35
N HIS A 142 6.35 22.50 -5.12
CA HIS A 142 5.84 23.57 -4.25
C HIS A 142 6.97 24.34 -3.54
N ARG A 143 6.71 25.60 -3.19
CA ARG A 143 7.65 26.48 -2.46
C ARG A 143 7.09 26.99 -1.13
N GLY A 144 5.78 26.89 -0.93
CA GLY A 144 5.14 27.25 0.34
C GLY A 144 5.08 26.07 1.31
N PRO A 145 4.43 26.25 2.48
CA PRO A 145 4.25 25.21 3.49
C PRO A 145 3.66 23.91 2.92
N ILE A 146 4.08 22.77 3.46
CA ILE A 146 3.60 21.45 3.05
C ILE A 146 2.91 20.77 4.23
N ARG A 147 1.67 20.34 4.03
CA ARG A 147 0.85 19.69 5.05
C ARG A 147 0.37 18.35 4.54
N PHE A 148 0.67 17.30 5.29
CA PHE A 148 0.06 15.99 5.06
C PHE A 148 -1.13 15.87 5.97
N ASP A 149 -2.31 15.86 5.36
CA ASP A 149 -3.54 15.57 6.06
C ASP A 149 -3.76 14.07 6.13
N ILE A 150 -3.73 13.53 7.35
CA ILE A 150 -3.74 12.09 7.56
C ILE A 150 -4.91 11.66 8.43
N THR A 151 -6.00 12.44 8.41
CA THR A 151 -7.26 12.15 9.11
C THR A 151 -7.79 10.76 8.75
N ALA A 152 -7.66 10.38 7.48
CA ALA A 152 -8.14 9.12 6.93
C ALA A 152 -7.06 8.03 6.86
N VAL A 153 -5.97 8.17 7.62
CA VAL A 153 -4.90 7.15 7.72
C VAL A 153 -5.03 6.42 9.05
N PRO A 154 -5.74 5.26 9.10
CA PRO A 154 -5.91 4.50 10.34
C PRO A 154 -4.63 3.75 10.76
N TYR A 155 -3.64 3.65 9.87
CA TYR A 155 -2.39 2.92 10.11
C TYR A 155 -1.29 3.41 9.19
N GLY A 156 -0.09 3.65 9.74
CA GLY A 156 1.13 3.94 9.00
C GLY A 156 2.30 3.06 9.45
N ALA A 157 2.89 2.32 8.51
CA ALA A 157 4.09 1.52 8.74
C ALA A 157 5.38 2.37 8.65
N SER A 158 6.55 1.75 8.85
CA SER A 158 7.85 2.42 8.71
C SER A 158 8.05 3.10 7.34
N ALA A 159 7.52 2.51 6.26
CA ALA A 159 7.56 3.12 4.93
C ALA A 159 6.86 4.48 4.90
N PHE A 160 5.76 4.64 5.63
CA PHE A 160 5.03 5.90 5.71
C PHE A 160 5.80 6.97 6.49
N VAL A 161 6.44 6.56 7.59
CA VAL A 161 7.32 7.44 8.36
C VAL A 161 8.47 7.95 7.47
N HIS A 162 9.10 7.07 6.70
CA HIS A 162 10.14 7.46 5.75
C HIS A 162 9.63 8.44 4.68
N LEU A 163 8.45 8.21 4.11
CA LEU A 163 7.82 9.16 3.19
C LEU A 163 7.66 10.56 3.80
N CYS A 164 7.24 10.64 5.07
CA CYS A 164 7.10 11.91 5.79
C CYS A 164 8.46 12.58 6.06
N ILE A 165 9.50 11.80 6.39
CA ILE A 165 10.87 12.31 6.58
C ILE A 165 11.40 12.88 5.27
N ASP A 166 11.25 12.15 4.16
CA ASP A 166 11.71 12.58 2.85
C ASP A 166 11.00 13.87 2.42
N ALA A 167 9.68 13.94 2.60
CA ALA A 167 8.90 15.15 2.34
C ALA A 167 9.38 16.34 3.21
N SER A 168 9.64 16.11 4.50
CA SER A 168 10.17 17.11 5.42
C SER A 168 11.55 17.64 5.00
N LYS A 169 12.45 16.75 4.59
CA LYS A 169 13.77 17.12 4.08
C LYS A 169 13.66 17.96 2.81
N THR A 170 12.82 17.55 1.86
CA THR A 170 12.61 18.32 0.62
C THR A 170 11.99 19.69 0.91
N ALA A 171 11.01 19.79 1.80
CA ALA A 171 10.44 21.07 2.22
C ALA A 171 11.52 22.00 2.79
N LYS A 172 12.33 21.51 3.74
CA LYS A 172 13.43 22.27 4.36
C LYS A 172 14.45 22.76 3.33
N ALA A 173 14.81 21.92 2.37
CA ALA A 173 15.77 22.29 1.31
C ALA A 173 15.25 23.45 0.43
N SER A 174 13.93 23.62 0.31
CA SER A 174 13.30 24.73 -0.39
C SER A 174 13.03 25.97 0.48
N GLY A 175 13.49 25.97 1.75
CA GLY A 175 13.18 27.03 2.71
C GLY A 175 11.76 26.98 3.28
N SER A 176 11.01 25.91 3.00
CA SER A 176 9.64 25.69 3.47
C SER A 176 9.61 24.83 4.75
N ASN A 177 8.44 24.73 5.37
CA ASN A 177 8.18 23.83 6.49
C ASN A 177 7.23 22.68 6.10
N PHE A 178 7.34 21.59 6.83
CA PHE A 178 6.51 20.40 6.70
C PHE A 178 5.80 20.11 8.01
N GLY A 179 4.59 19.56 7.94
CA GLY A 179 3.92 19.02 9.11
C GLY A 179 2.78 18.08 8.79
N LEU A 180 2.49 17.19 9.73
CA LEU A 180 1.35 16.28 9.72
C LEU A 180 0.18 16.90 10.47
N GLU A 181 -0.99 16.94 9.84
CA GLU A 181 -2.23 17.48 10.41
C GLU A 181 -3.24 16.36 10.66
N ARG A 182 -4.10 16.57 11.67
CA ARG A 182 -5.23 15.69 12.01
C ARG A 182 -4.82 14.22 12.17
N VAL A 183 -3.76 14.01 12.93
CA VAL A 183 -3.12 12.70 13.12
C VAL A 183 -3.89 11.85 14.14
N ALA A 184 -4.31 10.65 13.75
CA ALA A 184 -4.91 9.68 14.66
C ALA A 184 -3.93 9.32 15.82
N PRO A 185 -4.41 9.09 17.06
CA PRO A 185 -3.54 8.84 18.21
C PRO A 185 -2.52 7.71 18.03
N GLU A 186 -2.93 6.62 17.38
CA GLU A 186 -2.10 5.43 17.12
C GLU A 186 -0.96 5.77 16.16
N VAL A 187 -1.25 6.54 15.10
CA VAL A 187 -0.24 7.00 14.15
C VAL A 187 0.69 8.01 14.83
N ALA A 188 0.16 8.97 15.60
CA ALA A 188 0.96 9.93 16.35
C ALA A 188 1.92 9.24 17.33
N GLN A 189 1.51 8.14 17.95
CA GLN A 189 2.36 7.34 18.83
C GLN A 189 3.57 6.76 18.09
N VAL A 190 3.40 6.28 16.85
CA VAL A 190 4.53 5.80 16.02
C VAL A 190 5.58 6.89 15.82
N PHE A 191 5.16 8.13 15.51
CA PHE A 191 6.08 9.26 15.36
C PHE A 191 6.76 9.64 16.68
N ARG A 192 6.04 9.60 17.81
CA ARG A 192 6.62 9.87 19.14
C ARG A 192 7.68 8.83 19.51
N LEU A 193 7.38 7.54 19.33
CA LEU A 193 8.33 6.45 19.60
C LEU A 193 9.56 6.51 18.70
N ALA A 194 9.41 7.01 17.48
CA ALA A 194 10.51 7.23 16.55
C ALA A 194 11.33 8.52 16.82
N GLY A 195 10.96 9.32 17.83
CA GLY A 195 11.62 10.61 18.10
C GLY A 195 11.32 11.70 17.06
N LEU A 196 10.21 11.57 16.33
CA LEU A 196 9.80 12.43 15.21
C LEU A 196 8.57 13.30 15.55
N GLN A 197 8.34 13.58 16.83
CA GLN A 197 7.21 14.40 17.29
C GLN A 197 7.22 15.82 16.71
N SER A 198 8.38 16.33 16.29
CA SER A 198 8.51 17.64 15.63
C SER A 198 7.84 17.71 14.25
N LEU A 199 7.49 16.57 13.66
CA LEU A 199 6.72 16.51 12.41
C LEU A 199 5.21 16.57 12.66
N LEU A 200 4.75 16.36 13.89
CA LEU A 200 3.34 16.42 14.25
C LEU A 200 2.98 17.88 14.50
N LEU A 201 2.04 18.42 13.73
CA LEU A 201 1.43 19.69 14.08
C LEU A 201 0.37 19.41 15.13
N SER A 202 0.50 20.06 16.28
CA SER A 202 -0.46 19.96 17.36
C SER A 202 -1.86 20.21 16.80
N ALA A 203 -2.78 19.26 17.00
CA ALA A 203 -4.19 19.58 16.92
C ALA A 203 -4.45 20.63 18.01
N THR A 204 -4.91 21.81 17.60
CA THR A 204 -5.58 22.74 18.52
C THR A 204 -6.98 22.21 18.79
#